data_AF-A0A4Q0MF75-F1
#
_entry.id   AF-A0A4Q0MF75-F1
#
_cell.length_a   1.000
_cell.length_b   1.000
_cell.length_c   1.000
_cell.angle_alpha   90.00
_cell.angle_beta   90.00
_cell.angle_gamma   90.00
#
_symmetry.space_group_name_H-M   'P 1'
#
loop_
_entity.id
_entity.type
_entity.pdbx_description
1 polymer ?
#
loop_
_entity_poly.entity_id
_entity_poly.type
_entity_poly.pdbx_seq_one_letter_code
_entity_poly.pdbx_strand_id
1 'polypeptide(L)'
;MRQDLADKAVDAAFWAIAAPAEYRAPSASGGVPCKVVVVSPDEDLDVGQSRVTTRTMRLDVRGFDVPQPVKGGVFTLLDDAGAPAGSWRVLGDPQRKDSLRRIWTCVVEAA
;
A
#
# COMPACT_ATOMS: atom_id res chain seq x y z
N MET A 1 -6.04 -13.39 26.12
CA MET A 1 -5.54 -14.58 25.38
C MET A 1 -6.21 -14.78 24.01
N ARG A 2 -7.54 -14.65 23.83
CA ARG A 2 -8.18 -14.77 22.49
C ARG A 2 -7.86 -13.65 21.48
N GLN A 3 -7.68 -12.41 21.95
CA GLN A 3 -7.27 -11.29 21.07
C GLN A 3 -5.88 -11.50 20.45
N ASP A 4 -4.96 -12.13 21.18
CA ASP A 4 -3.57 -12.39 20.74
C ASP A 4 -3.52 -13.33 19.53
N LEU A 5 -4.43 -14.31 19.46
CA LEU A 5 -4.51 -15.25 18.34
C LEU A 5 -5.12 -14.60 17.09
N ALA A 6 -6.14 -13.77 17.26
CA ALA A 6 -6.76 -13.04 16.16
C ALA A 6 -5.76 -12.07 15.52
N ASP A 7 -4.97 -11.39 16.35
CA ASP A 7 -3.92 -10.47 15.90
C ASP A 7 -2.85 -11.21 15.07
N LYS A 8 -2.38 -12.36 15.57
CA LYS A 8 -1.42 -13.22 14.84
C LYS A 8 -1.99 -13.77 13.53
N ALA A 9 -3.27 -14.11 13.48
CA ALA A 9 -3.91 -14.65 12.27
C ALA A 9 -4.09 -13.57 11.19
N VAL A 10 -4.54 -12.38 11.56
CA VAL A 10 -4.64 -11.22 10.64
C VAL A 10 -3.25 -10.84 10.13
N ASP A 11 -2.25 -10.88 11.01
CA ASP A 11 -0.88 -10.64 10.61
C ASP A 11 -0.42 -11.67 9.57
N ALA A 12 -0.54 -12.96 9.86
CA ALA A 12 -0.14 -14.01 8.93
C ALA A 12 -0.84 -13.90 7.57
N ALA A 13 -2.15 -13.61 7.55
CA ALA A 13 -2.92 -13.46 6.33
C ALA A 13 -2.42 -12.29 5.48
N PHE A 14 -2.15 -11.13 6.09
CA PHE A 14 -1.59 -9.98 5.37
C PHE A 14 -0.16 -10.27 4.89
N TRP A 15 0.68 -10.95 5.68
CA TRP A 15 2.03 -11.33 5.26
C TRP A 15 2.03 -12.29 4.05
N ALA A 16 0.99 -13.10 3.89
CA ALA A 16 0.87 -14.04 2.77
C ALA A 16 0.55 -13.36 1.43
N ILE A 17 -0.08 -12.18 1.46
CA ILE A 17 -0.52 -11.46 0.24
C ILE A 17 0.22 -10.13 0.00
N ALA A 18 1.00 -9.66 0.96
CA ALA A 18 1.69 -8.39 0.87
C ALA A 18 3.06 -8.51 0.19
N ALA A 19 3.32 -7.61 -0.74
CA ALA A 19 4.60 -7.48 -1.43
C ALA A 19 5.61 -6.68 -0.57
N PRO A 20 6.90 -7.03 -0.61
CA PRO A 20 7.94 -6.21 0.00
C PRO A 20 8.03 -4.85 -0.69
N ALA A 21 8.24 -3.80 0.09
CA ALA A 21 8.32 -2.43 -0.40
C ALA A 21 9.24 -1.57 0.45
N GLU A 22 9.66 -0.45 -0.09
CA GLU A 22 10.28 0.66 0.65
C GLU A 22 9.37 1.88 0.57
N TYR A 23 9.03 2.47 1.72
CA TYR A 23 8.31 3.74 1.78
C TYR A 23 9.27 4.89 2.03
N ARG A 24 9.15 5.96 1.23
CA ARG A 24 9.91 7.21 1.41
C ARG A 24 8.94 8.37 1.57
N ALA A 25 9.03 9.05 2.72
CA ALA A 25 8.31 10.31 2.92
C ALA A 25 8.98 11.45 2.11
N PRO A 26 8.24 12.47 1.65
CA PRO A 26 8.77 13.53 0.79
C PRO A 26 9.99 14.27 1.35
N SER A 27 10.03 14.43 2.66
CA SER A 27 11.08 15.16 3.40
C SER A 27 12.13 14.24 4.03
N ALA A 28 12.02 12.92 3.87
CA ALA A 28 12.93 11.96 4.47
C ALA A 28 14.06 11.57 3.51
N SER A 29 15.30 11.54 4.02
CA SER A 29 16.47 11.05 3.26
C SER A 29 16.56 9.53 3.19
N GLY A 30 15.91 8.82 4.13
CA GLY A 30 15.90 7.36 4.22
C GLY A 30 14.54 6.74 3.86
N GLY A 31 14.59 5.54 3.29
CA GLY A 31 13.42 4.69 3.08
C GLY A 31 13.15 3.80 4.29
N VAL A 32 11.88 3.47 4.50
CA VAL A 32 11.41 2.57 5.54
C VAL A 32 11.00 1.26 4.87
N PRO A 33 11.68 0.14 5.15
CA PRO A 33 11.24 -1.16 4.64
C PRO A 33 9.87 -1.50 5.22
N CYS A 34 8.95 -1.89 4.36
CA CYS A 34 7.57 -2.17 4.73
C CYS A 34 6.99 -3.27 3.83
N LYS A 35 5.76 -3.66 4.11
CA LYS A 35 4.97 -4.50 3.21
C LYS A 35 3.66 -3.83 2.86
N VAL A 36 3.28 -3.95 1.60
CA VAL A 36 2.04 -3.38 1.08
C VAL A 36 1.21 -4.42 0.37
N VAL A 37 -0.11 -4.34 0.55
CA VAL A 37 -1.07 -5.07 -0.27
C VAL A 37 -1.49 -4.15 -1.40
N VAL A 38 -1.26 -4.62 -2.61
CA VAL A 38 -1.68 -3.93 -3.82
C VAL A 38 -3.16 -4.21 -4.05
N VAL A 39 -3.98 -3.17 -3.95
CA VAL A 39 -5.42 -3.23 -4.23
C VAL A 39 -5.66 -2.44 -5.51
N SER A 40 -5.51 -3.11 -6.64
CA SER A 40 -5.95 -2.59 -7.93
C SER A 40 -7.49 -2.68 -8.01
N PRO A 41 -8.18 -1.65 -8.52
CA PRO A 41 -9.57 -1.83 -8.93
C PRO A 41 -9.56 -2.74 -10.17
N ASP A 42 -9.76 -4.04 -9.97
CA ASP A 42 -10.12 -4.94 -11.06
C ASP A 42 -11.53 -4.57 -11.53
N GLU A 43 -11.60 -3.73 -12.56
CA GLU A 43 -12.53 -3.93 -13.66
C GLU A 43 -12.02 -3.20 -14.90
N ASP A 44 -11.52 -3.97 -15.86
CA ASP A 44 -11.37 -3.51 -17.24
C ASP A 44 -12.66 -3.89 -17.99
N LEU A 45 -13.73 -3.13 -17.77
CA LEU A 45 -14.92 -3.19 -18.63
C LEU A 45 -14.58 -2.46 -19.93
N ASP A 46 -14.19 -3.22 -20.95
CA ASP A 46 -14.01 -2.71 -22.31
C ASP A 46 -15.39 -2.39 -22.91
N VAL A 47 -15.81 -1.12 -22.80
CA VAL A 47 -17.00 -0.60 -23.48
C VAL A 47 -16.62 0.68 -24.22
N GLY A 48 -16.25 0.52 -25.49
CA GLY A 48 -16.44 1.52 -26.55
C GLY A 48 -15.91 2.94 -26.31
N GLN A 49 -14.73 3.21 -26.88
CA GLN A 49 -14.32 4.53 -27.41
C GLN A 49 -14.49 5.76 -26.49
N SER A 50 -13.97 5.71 -25.26
CA SER A 50 -13.34 6.85 -24.57
C SER A 50 -12.79 6.40 -23.23
N ARG A 51 -11.50 6.04 -23.19
CA ARG A 51 -10.81 5.66 -21.95
C ARG A 51 -10.19 6.88 -21.30
N VAL A 52 -10.94 7.55 -20.44
CA VAL A 52 -10.31 8.29 -19.32
C VAL A 52 -10.10 7.27 -18.22
N THR A 53 -9.03 6.48 -18.35
CA THR A 53 -8.63 5.51 -17.34
C THR A 53 -7.95 6.24 -16.19
N THR A 54 -8.71 6.88 -15.32
CA THR A 54 -8.22 7.26 -13.99
C THR A 54 -8.24 6.00 -13.12
N ARG A 55 -7.35 5.04 -13.43
CA ARG A 55 -7.12 3.86 -12.59
C ARG A 55 -6.42 4.30 -11.32
N THR A 56 -7.22 4.84 -10.41
CA THR A 56 -6.78 5.21 -9.08
C THR A 56 -6.47 3.94 -8.30
N MET A 57 -5.19 3.61 -8.20
CA MET A 57 -4.70 2.42 -7.50
C MET A 57 -4.71 2.66 -5.99
N ARG A 58 -4.88 1.60 -5.20
CA ARG A 58 -4.81 1.67 -3.74
C ARG A 58 -3.71 0.75 -3.21
N LEU A 59 -3.00 1.23 -2.21
CA LEU A 59 -2.03 0.45 -1.44
C LEU A 59 -2.45 0.43 0.03
N ASP A 60 -2.53 -0.75 0.60
CA ASP A 60 -2.74 -0.92 2.03
C ASP A 60 -1.40 -1.24 2.70
N VAL A 61 -1.00 -0.42 3.67
CA VAL A 61 0.25 -0.59 4.45
C VAL A 61 -0.09 -0.70 5.92
N ARG A 62 0.69 -1.47 6.67
CA ARG A 62 0.51 -1.54 8.13
C ARG A 62 0.96 -0.25 8.79
N GLY A 63 0.17 0.21 9.74
CA GLY A 63 0.55 1.28 10.65
C GLY A 63 1.73 0.94 11.56
N PHE A 64 2.09 -0.34 11.70
CA PHE A 64 3.29 -0.74 12.42
C PHE A 64 4.56 -0.47 11.61
N ASP A 65 4.54 -0.79 10.31
CA ASP A 65 5.68 -0.58 9.41
C ASP A 65 5.82 0.91 9.06
N VAL A 66 4.70 1.56 8.76
CA VAL A 66 4.65 2.99 8.42
C VAL A 66 3.62 3.67 9.33
N PRO A 67 4.03 4.25 10.47
CA PRO A 67 3.12 4.85 11.45
C PRO A 67 2.22 5.95 10.90
N GLN A 68 2.78 6.77 10.01
CA GLN A 68 2.13 7.95 9.46
C GLN A 68 2.56 8.17 8.00
N PRO A 69 1.99 7.43 7.04
CA PRO A 69 2.17 7.75 5.62
C PRO A 69 1.55 9.12 5.34
N VAL A 70 2.10 9.83 4.36
CA VAL A 70 1.68 11.19 4.01
C VAL A 70 1.52 11.35 2.51
N LYS A 71 0.70 12.33 2.11
CA LYS A 71 0.58 12.77 0.72
C LYS A 71 1.96 13.11 0.14
N GLY A 72 2.19 12.68 -1.09
CA GLY A 72 3.46 12.85 -1.80
C GLY A 72 4.52 11.80 -1.44
N GLY A 73 4.32 10.98 -0.41
CA GLY A 73 5.19 9.85 -0.12
C GLY A 73 5.20 8.85 -1.26
N VAL A 74 6.29 8.08 -1.39
CA VAL A 74 6.48 7.11 -2.47
C VAL A 74 6.67 5.72 -1.88
N PHE A 75 5.92 4.75 -2.38
CA PHE A 75 6.14 3.34 -2.16
C PHE A 75 6.87 2.74 -3.34
N THR A 76 8.00 2.09 -3.12
CA THR A 76 8.74 1.35 -4.14
C THR A 76 8.59 -0.14 -3.85
N LEU A 77 7.89 -0.87 -4.72
CA LEU A 77 7.81 -2.33 -4.59
C LEU A 77 9.16 -2.94 -4.92
N LEU A 78 9.49 -4.01 -4.20
CA LEU A 78 10.70 -4.78 -4.40
C LEU A 78 10.34 -6.15 -4.98
N ASP A 79 11.16 -6.67 -5.87
CA ASP A 79 11.07 -8.07 -6.30
C ASP A 79 11.70 -9.02 -5.26
N ASP A 80 11.68 -10.33 -5.53
CA ASP A 80 12.25 -11.34 -4.64
C ASP A 80 13.78 -11.19 -4.45
N ALA A 81 14.47 -10.50 -5.36
CA ALA A 81 15.89 -10.18 -5.26
C ALA A 81 16.15 -8.87 -4.50
N GLY A 82 15.10 -8.16 -4.08
CA GLY A 82 15.18 -6.86 -3.41
C GLY A 82 15.42 -5.68 -4.37
N ALA A 83 15.30 -5.88 -5.68
CA ALA A 83 15.43 -4.82 -6.66
C ALA A 83 14.08 -4.09 -6.88
N PRO A 84 14.09 -2.79 -7.20
CA PRO A 84 12.86 -2.03 -7.40
C PRO A 84 12.07 -2.53 -8.62
N ALA A 85 10.83 -2.97 -8.39
CA ALA A 85 9.90 -3.46 -9.41
C ALA A 85 8.92 -2.39 -9.91
N GLY A 86 8.80 -1.27 -9.18
CA GLY A 86 7.97 -0.12 -9.54
C GLY A 86 7.80 0.85 -8.37
N SER A 87 7.36 2.08 -8.66
CA SER A 87 7.15 3.10 -7.64
C SER A 87 5.79 3.78 -7.78
N TRP A 88 5.17 4.09 -6.64
CA TRP A 88 3.84 4.66 -6.54
C TRP A 88 3.80 5.82 -5.57
N ARG A 89 3.30 6.97 -6.02
CA ARG A 89 3.17 8.20 -5.24
C ARG A 89 1.80 8.30 -4.60
N VAL A 90 1.76 8.66 -3.31
CA VAL A 90 0.53 8.92 -2.56
C VAL A 90 -0.11 10.24 -3.00
N LEU A 91 -1.33 10.18 -3.51
CA LEU A 91 -2.06 11.31 -4.10
C LEU A 91 -2.80 12.19 -3.08
N GLY A 92 -3.25 11.61 -1.98
CA GLY A 92 -4.08 12.27 -0.97
C GLY A 92 -3.77 11.82 0.44
N ASP A 93 -4.54 12.27 1.41
CA ASP A 93 -4.32 11.89 2.80
C ASP A 93 -4.65 10.41 3.02
N PRO A 94 -3.71 9.59 3.53
CA PRO A 94 -3.98 8.19 3.86
C PRO A 94 -5.13 8.05 4.85
N GLN A 95 -5.94 7.01 4.67
CA GLN A 95 -7.15 6.78 5.46
C GLN A 95 -7.03 5.47 6.24
N ARG A 96 -7.46 5.43 7.50
CA ARG A 96 -7.65 4.16 8.24
C ARG A 96 -9.07 3.70 8.06
N LYS A 97 -9.27 2.68 7.22
CA LYS A 97 -10.61 2.14 6.92
C LYS A 97 -10.95 0.89 7.72
N ASP A 98 -9.97 0.27 8.38
CA ASP A 98 -10.22 -0.89 9.22
C ASP A 98 -10.70 -0.49 10.62
N SER A 99 -11.60 -1.30 11.19
CA SER A 99 -12.19 -1.06 12.52
C SER A 99 -11.15 -1.10 13.65
N LEU A 100 -10.03 -1.80 13.42
CA LEU A 100 -8.91 -1.88 14.36
C LEU A 100 -7.91 -0.72 14.17
N ARG A 101 -8.10 0.12 13.17
CA ARG A 101 -7.20 1.21 12.78
C ARG A 101 -5.75 0.75 12.70
N ARG A 102 -5.46 -0.41 12.12
CA ARG A 102 -4.10 -0.97 11.99
C ARG A 102 -3.53 -0.83 10.58
N ILE A 103 -4.38 -0.56 9.59
CA ILE A 103 -3.99 -0.47 8.19
C ILE A 103 -4.27 0.94 7.67
N TRP A 104 -3.30 1.48 6.95
CA TRP A 104 -3.45 2.70 6.18
C TRP A 104 -3.75 2.33 4.73
N THR A 105 -4.86 2.84 4.22
CA THR A 105 -5.20 2.82 2.81
C THR A 105 -4.72 4.10 2.16
N CYS A 106 -3.77 3.97 1.24
CA CYS A 106 -3.21 5.06 0.46
C CYS A 106 -3.76 5.01 -0.97
N VAL A 107 -4.23 6.15 -1.46
CA VAL A 107 -4.57 6.32 -2.87
C VAL A 107 -3.30 6.73 -3.61
N VAL A 108 -2.94 6.01 -4.66
CA VAL A 108 -1.65 6.18 -5.33
C VAL A 108 -1.75 6.24 -6.86
N GLU A 109 -0.72 6.80 -7.48
CA GLU A 109 -0.45 6.77 -8.91
C GLU A 109 0.97 6.25 -9.18
N ALA A 110 1.27 5.81 -10.40
CA ALA A 110 2.64 5.50 -10.80
C ALA A 110 3.51 6.78 -10.69
N ALA A 111 4.65 6.66 -10.03
CA ALA A 111 5.59 7.76 -9.79
C ALA A 111 6.51 8.03 -10.99
#